data_AF-A0A1D6DU13-F1
#
_entry.id   AF-A0A1D6DU13-F1
#
_cell.length_a   1.000
_cell.length_b   1.000
_cell.length_c   1.000
_cell.angle_alpha   90.00
_cell.angle_beta   90.00
_cell.angle_gamma   90.00
#
_symmetry.space_group_name_H-M   'P 1'
#
loop_
_entity.id
_entity.type
_entity.pdbx_description
1 polymer ?
#
loop_
_entity_poly.entity_id
_entity_poly.type
_entity_poly.pdbx_seq_one_letter_code
_entity_poly.pdbx_strand_id
1 'polypeptide(L)'
;MRQAEILEGVTNIDLVINLKLREEVVVARCLGRRMCSQCGGNFNVASIDIEGENGGAPMHLPPLLPPPQCESKLITRADDTEEVVKNRLRVYHDLTEPVEGFYKARQKLLEFNIPGGIPESWRKLLEALNIEDSNNMRSAVA
;
A
#
# COMPACT_ATOMS: atom_id res chain seq x y z
N MET A 1 -6.99 10.02 -17.07
CA MET A 1 -6.17 10.05 -18.31
C MET A 1 -5.57 11.42 -18.62
N ARG A 2 -6.34 12.50 -18.84
CA ARG A 2 -5.83 13.84 -19.25
C ARG A 2 -4.65 14.38 -18.42
N GLN A 3 -4.64 14.12 -17.11
CA GLN A 3 -3.52 14.51 -16.24
C GLN A 3 -2.20 13.81 -16.59
N ALA A 4 -2.23 12.52 -16.96
CA ALA A 4 -1.05 11.76 -17.38
C ALA A 4 -0.48 12.26 -18.71
N GLU A 5 -1.35 12.62 -19.66
CA GLU A 5 -0.96 13.23 -20.93
C GLU A 5 -0.27 14.58 -20.73
N ILE A 6 -0.84 15.44 -19.85
CA ILE A 6 -0.23 16.72 -19.51
C ILE A 6 1.13 16.51 -18.85
N LEU A 7 1.25 15.53 -17.94
CA LEU A 7 2.49 15.27 -17.23
C LEU A 7 3.63 14.86 -18.18
N GLU A 8 3.38 13.98 -19.15
CA GLU A 8 4.36 13.61 -20.20
C GLU A 8 4.74 14.79 -21.11
N GLY A 9 3.88 15.80 -21.24
CA GLY A 9 4.20 17.05 -21.93
C GLY A 9 5.05 18.01 -21.11
N VAL A 10 5.06 17.88 -19.79
CA VAL A 10 5.81 18.74 -18.86
C VAL A 10 7.18 18.16 -18.53
N THR A 11 7.27 16.84 -18.37
CA THR A 11 8.52 16.14 -18.06
C THR A 11 8.51 14.76 -18.70
N ASN A 12 9.71 14.26 -19.03
CA ASN A 12 9.85 12.86 -19.40
C ASN A 12 9.60 12.00 -18.15
N ILE A 13 8.70 11.03 -18.27
CA ILE A 13 8.48 10.01 -17.26
C ILE A 13 9.24 8.76 -17.66
N ASP A 14 10.28 8.38 -16.92
CA ASP A 14 11.06 7.18 -17.24
C ASP A 14 10.35 5.90 -16.76
N LEU A 15 9.69 5.99 -15.60
CA LEU A 15 9.08 4.85 -14.93
C LEU A 15 7.87 5.29 -14.11
N VAL A 16 6.84 4.46 -14.12
CA VAL A 16 5.68 4.51 -13.23
C VAL A 16 5.61 3.19 -12.48
N ILE A 17 5.58 3.26 -11.15
CA ILE A 17 5.51 2.07 -10.29
C ILE A 17 4.10 1.98 -9.73
N ASN A 18 3.40 0.89 -10.03
CA ASN A 18 2.10 0.58 -9.45
C ASN A 18 2.27 -0.45 -8.33
N LEU A 19 2.14 0.01 -7.09
CA LEU A 19 2.23 -0.84 -5.91
C LEU A 19 0.89 -1.56 -5.70
N LYS A 20 0.87 -2.85 -5.98
CA LYS A 20 -0.33 -3.69 -5.90
C LYS A 20 -0.37 -4.48 -4.60
N LEU A 21 -1.57 -4.57 -4.04
CA LEU A 21 -1.87 -5.38 -2.87
C LEU A 21 -3.22 -6.05 -3.11
N ARG A 22 -3.41 -7.26 -2.59
CA ARG A 22 -4.69 -7.96 -2.71
C ARG A 22 -5.81 -7.13 -2.09
N GLU A 23 -6.96 -7.12 -2.75
CA GLU A 23 -8.11 -6.31 -2.33
C GLU A 23 -8.54 -6.64 -0.90
N GLU A 24 -8.64 -7.94 -0.57
CA GLU A 24 -8.96 -8.42 0.78
C GLU A 24 -8.03 -7.86 1.86
N VAL A 25 -6.75 -7.69 1.54
CA VAL A 25 -5.76 -7.09 2.45
C VAL A 25 -6.01 -5.60 2.59
N VAL A 26 -6.23 -4.88 1.48
CA VAL A 26 -6.52 -3.44 1.51
C VAL A 26 -7.78 -3.16 2.33
N VAL A 27 -8.83 -3.97 2.13
CA VAL A 27 -10.07 -3.89 2.88
C VAL A 27 -9.82 -4.15 4.36
N ALA A 28 -9.20 -5.27 4.72
CA ALA A 28 -8.92 -5.63 6.10
C ALA A 28 -8.08 -4.56 6.81
N ARG A 29 -7.06 -4.00 6.15
CA ARG A 29 -6.22 -2.93 6.71
C ARG A 29 -6.97 -1.61 6.85
N CYS A 30 -7.87 -1.26 5.94
CA CYS A 30 -8.72 -0.07 6.11
C CYS A 30 -9.66 -0.23 7.32
N LEU A 31 -10.34 -1.37 7.45
CA LEU A 31 -11.25 -1.67 8.57
C LEU A 31 -10.52 -1.82 9.92
N GLY A 32 -9.26 -2.27 9.87
CA GLY A 32 -8.38 -2.40 11.04
C GLY A 32 -7.80 -1.09 11.55
N ARG A 33 -7.95 0.02 10.82
CA ARG A 33 -7.37 1.32 11.19
C ARG A 33 -7.88 1.78 12.56
N ARG A 34 -6.97 2.22 13.42
CA ARG A 34 -7.27 2.85 14.71
C ARG A 34 -6.42 4.10 14.89
N MET A 35 -6.99 5.13 15.48
CA MET A 35 -6.27 6.34 15.86
C MET A 35 -6.46 6.60 17.34
N CYS A 36 -5.41 6.95 18.07
CA CYS A 36 -5.56 7.38 19.45
C CYS A 36 -6.13 8.79 19.50
N SER A 37 -7.31 8.96 20.09
CA SER A 37 -7.99 10.24 20.27
C SER A 37 -7.25 11.25 21.16
N GLN A 38 -6.19 10.83 21.87
CA GLN A 38 -5.42 11.69 22.78
C GLN A 38 -4.06 12.10 22.19
N CYS A 39 -3.29 11.17 21.62
CA CYS A 39 -1.97 11.47 21.06
C CYS A 39 -1.95 11.60 19.53
N GLY A 40 -3.02 11.21 18.83
CA GLY A 40 -3.08 11.21 17.37
C GLY A 40 -2.32 10.06 16.69
N GLY A 41 -1.72 9.15 17.46
CA GLY A 41 -0.99 8.00 16.92
C GLY A 41 -1.88 7.08 16.08
N ASN A 42 -1.34 6.58 14.96
CA ASN A 42 -2.03 5.66 14.05
C ASN A 42 -1.59 4.22 14.30
N PHE A 43 -2.57 3.34 14.41
CA PHE A 43 -2.44 1.93 14.72
C PHE A 43 -3.31 1.12 13.75
N ASN A 44 -3.08 -0.20 13.71
CA ASN A 44 -3.88 -1.08 12.88
C ASN A 44 -4.04 -2.43 13.57
N VAL A 45 -5.27 -2.80 13.91
CA VAL A 45 -5.56 -4.05 14.62
C VAL A 45 -5.73 -5.25 13.67
N ALA A 46 -5.69 -5.04 12.34
CA ALA A 46 -5.80 -6.14 11.40
C ALA A 46 -4.51 -6.95 11.36
N SER A 47 -4.66 -8.25 11.63
CA SER A 47 -3.65 -9.28 11.41
C SER A 47 -3.93 -9.94 10.06
N ILE A 48 -2.96 -9.89 9.15
CA ILE A 48 -3.06 -10.48 7.83
C ILE A 48 -2.13 -11.69 7.80
N ASP A 49 -2.70 -12.86 7.58
CA ASP A 49 -1.96 -14.10 7.37
C ASP A 49 -2.72 -14.91 6.33
N ILE A 50 -2.25 -14.84 5.09
CA ILE A 50 -2.97 -15.36 3.92
C ILE A 50 -1.98 -16.03 2.97
N GLU A 51 -2.41 -17.16 2.41
CA GLU A 51 -1.63 -17.93 1.44
C GLU A 51 -1.35 -17.11 0.18
N GLY A 52 -0.32 -17.50 -0.57
CA GLY A 52 -0.01 -16.86 -1.84
C GLY A 52 -1.00 -17.24 -2.93
N GLU A 53 -1.29 -16.32 -3.83
CA GLU A 53 -2.07 -16.61 -5.04
C GLU A 53 -1.18 -17.21 -6.13
N ASN A 54 -1.69 -18.20 -6.88
CA ASN A 54 -1.04 -18.74 -8.09
C ASN A 54 0.42 -19.20 -7.88
N GLY A 55 0.72 -19.81 -6.72
CA GLY A 55 2.07 -20.24 -6.36
C GLY A 55 2.99 -19.11 -5.87
N GLY A 56 2.44 -17.92 -5.62
CA GLY A 56 3.12 -16.81 -4.97
C GLY A 56 3.47 -17.12 -3.51
N ALA A 57 4.28 -16.24 -2.91
CA ALA A 57 4.61 -16.33 -1.49
C ALA A 57 3.39 -15.97 -0.62
N PRO A 58 3.22 -16.62 0.56
CA PRO A 58 2.25 -16.17 1.55
C PRO A 58 2.57 -14.75 2.00
N MET A 59 1.54 -14.03 2.45
CA MET A 59 1.68 -12.67 2.96
C MET A 59 1.35 -12.64 4.45
N HIS A 60 2.31 -12.14 5.22
CA HIS A 60 2.17 -11.91 6.64
C HIS A 60 2.34 -10.42 6.96
N LEU A 61 1.27 -9.78 7.46
CA LEU A 61 1.32 -8.42 8.01
C LEU A 61 0.76 -8.44 9.43
N PRO A 62 1.63 -8.38 10.46
CA PRO A 62 1.15 -8.32 11.84
C PRO A 62 0.39 -7.01 12.11
N PRO A 63 -0.44 -6.99 13.17
CA PRO A 63 -1.07 -5.77 13.63
C PRO A 63 -0.01 -4.78 14.11
N LEU A 64 -0.30 -3.49 13.95
CA LEU A 64 0.44 -2.39 14.58
C LEU A 64 -0.35 -1.95 15.81
N LEU A 65 -0.11 -2.62 16.93
CA LEU A 65 -0.88 -2.41 18.16
C LEU A 65 -0.50 -1.10 18.87
N PRO A 66 -1.47 -0.47 19.58
CA PRO A 66 -1.18 0.68 20.42
C PRO A 66 -0.32 0.31 21.63
N PRO A 67 0.40 1.27 22.23
CA PRO A 67 0.94 1.10 23.57
C PRO A 67 -0.21 1.16 24.61
N PRO A 68 -0.02 0.60 25.83
CA PRO A 68 -1.08 0.45 26.83
C PRO A 68 -1.86 1.73 27.15
N GLN A 69 -1.18 2.88 27.22
CA GLN A 69 -1.80 4.16 27.50
C GLN A 69 -2.74 4.68 26.41
N CYS A 70 -2.76 4.06 25.22
CA CYS A 70 -3.59 4.43 24.08
C CYS A 70 -4.75 3.45 23.83
N GLU A 71 -4.71 2.23 24.38
CA GLU A 71 -5.66 1.14 24.07
C GLU A 71 -7.13 1.55 24.24
N SER A 72 -7.47 2.17 25.38
CA SER A 72 -8.84 2.62 25.69
C SER A 72 -9.27 3.91 24.97
N LYS A 73 -8.36 4.53 24.23
CA LYS A 73 -8.57 5.82 23.55
C LYS A 73 -8.62 5.68 22.04
N LEU A 74 -8.59 4.44 21.54
CA LEU A 74 -8.62 4.16 20.11
C LEU A 74 -10.01 4.42 19.53
N ILE A 75 -10.04 5.20 18.47
CA ILE A 75 -11.22 5.49 17.65
C ILE A 75 -10.98 5.04 16.21
N THR A 76 -12.06 4.75 15.49
CA THR A 76 -12.07 4.54 14.04
C THR A 76 -12.42 5.84 13.34
N ARG A 77 -12.16 5.93 12.04
CA ARG A 77 -12.73 7.02 11.23
C ARG A 77 -14.16 6.66 10.83
N ALA A 78 -14.98 7.67 10.61
CA ALA A 78 -16.36 7.49 10.16
C ALA A 78 -16.49 6.78 8.79
N ASP A 79 -15.43 6.83 7.98
CA ASP A 79 -15.36 6.23 6.64
C ASP A 79 -14.66 4.85 6.61
N ASP A 80 -14.28 4.31 7.76
CA ASP A 80 -13.70 2.95 7.87
C ASP A 80 -14.82 1.88 7.92
N THR A 81 -15.77 1.95 6.98
CA THR A 81 -16.84 0.95 6.81
C THR A 81 -16.60 0.13 5.54
N GLU A 82 -17.06 -1.13 5.53
CA GLU A 82 -16.83 -2.02 4.39
C GLU A 82 -17.41 -1.46 3.09
N GLU A 83 -18.62 -0.90 3.15
CA GLU A 83 -19.27 -0.25 2.01
C GLU A 83 -18.43 0.91 1.45
N VAL A 84 -17.95 1.81 2.31
CA VAL A 84 -17.18 2.98 1.87
C VAL A 84 -15.84 2.54 1.29
N VAL A 85 -15.17 1.57 1.92
CA VAL A 85 -13.89 1.05 1.46
C VAL A 85 -14.03 0.37 0.09
N LYS A 86 -15.01 -0.52 -0.09
CA LYS A 86 -15.28 -1.18 -1.38
C LYS A 86 -15.66 -0.17 -2.47
N ASN A 87 -16.49 0.81 -2.14
CA ASN A 87 -16.83 1.86 -3.11
C ASN A 87 -15.59 2.68 -3.52
N ARG A 88 -14.68 2.98 -2.59
CA ARG A 88 -13.42 3.66 -2.92
C ARG A 88 -12.50 2.81 -3.80
N LEU A 89 -12.42 1.50 -3.55
CA LEU A 89 -11.66 0.57 -4.39
C LEU A 89 -12.22 0.55 -5.82
N ARG A 90 -13.54 0.44 -5.97
CA ARG A 90 -14.18 0.54 -7.29
C ARG A 90 -13.85 1.84 -8.01
N VAL A 91 -14.03 2.98 -7.35
CA VAL A 91 -13.70 4.30 -7.92
C VAL A 91 -12.21 4.41 -8.27
N TYR A 92 -11.33 3.85 -7.43
CA TYR A 92 -9.90 3.79 -7.72
C TYR A 92 -9.64 2.99 -9.00
N HIS A 93 -10.24 1.80 -9.16
CA HIS A 93 -10.08 0.99 -10.37
C HIS A 93 -10.60 1.72 -11.61
N ASP A 94 -11.81 2.28 -11.56
CA ASP A 94 -12.43 3.00 -12.69
C ASP A 94 -11.57 4.19 -13.16
N LEU A 95 -10.92 4.91 -12.22
CA LEU A 95 -10.11 6.08 -12.53
C LEU A 95 -8.66 5.74 -12.89
N THR A 96 -8.12 4.64 -12.35
CA THR A 96 -6.71 4.28 -12.45
C THR A 96 -6.44 3.35 -13.63
N GLU A 97 -7.37 2.46 -14.00
CA GLU A 97 -7.21 1.55 -15.14
C GLU A 97 -6.84 2.28 -16.45
N PRO A 98 -7.48 3.42 -16.81
CA PRO A 98 -7.07 4.18 -18.01
C PRO A 98 -5.65 4.75 -17.90
N VAL A 99 -5.19 5.10 -16.69
CA VAL A 99 -3.84 5.62 -16.46
C VAL A 99 -2.80 4.50 -16.50
N GLU A 100 -3.12 3.33 -15.96
CA GLU A 100 -2.30 2.13 -16.10
C GLU A 100 -2.16 1.74 -17.57
N GLY A 101 -3.27 1.66 -18.31
CA GLY A 101 -3.25 1.40 -19.75
C GLY A 101 -2.39 2.39 -20.53
N PHE A 102 -2.48 3.68 -20.18
CA PHE A 102 -1.68 4.74 -20.80
C PHE A 102 -0.16 4.53 -20.63
N TYR A 103 0.31 4.19 -19.43
CA TYR A 103 1.75 3.96 -19.18
C TYR A 103 2.21 2.56 -19.59
N LYS A 104 1.33 1.56 -19.53
CA LYS A 104 1.59 0.20 -20.01
C LYS A 104 1.83 0.18 -21.52
N ALA A 105 1.02 0.89 -22.30
CA ALA A 105 1.20 1.04 -23.74
C ALA A 105 2.53 1.71 -24.12
N ARG A 106 3.12 2.48 -23.19
CA ARG A 106 4.42 3.16 -23.35
C ARG A 106 5.59 2.36 -22.78
N GLN A 107 5.34 1.15 -22.25
CA GLN A 107 6.35 0.32 -21.59
C GLN A 107 7.02 1.01 -20.38
N LYS A 108 6.32 1.95 -19.75
CA LYS A 108 6.80 2.72 -18.58
C LYS A 108 6.22 2.20 -17.26
N LEU A 109 5.28 1.24 -17.29
CA LEU A 109 4.61 0.76 -16.10
C LEU A 109 5.30 -0.49 -15.52
N LEU A 110 5.79 -0.39 -14.30
CA LEU A 110 6.19 -1.52 -13.46
C LEU A 110 5.07 -1.85 -12.47
N GLU A 111 4.49 -3.03 -12.61
CA GLU A 111 3.56 -3.57 -11.60
C GLU A 111 4.35 -4.29 -10.51
N PHE A 112 4.25 -3.80 -9.27
CA PHE A 112 4.96 -4.36 -8.13
C PHE A 112 3.98 -4.87 -7.08
N ASN A 113 3.85 -6.19 -6.99
CA ASN A 113 3.06 -6.84 -5.93
C ASN A 113 3.82 -6.72 -4.61
N ILE A 114 3.24 -6.02 -3.65
CA ILE A 114 3.78 -5.89 -2.29
C ILE A 114 3.77 -7.29 -1.65
N PRO A 115 4.93 -7.86 -1.29
CA PRO A 115 5.01 -9.20 -0.71
C PRO A 115 4.59 -9.25 0.77
N GLY A 116 4.74 -8.15 1.50
CA GLY A 116 4.62 -8.14 2.95
C GLY A 116 4.97 -6.78 3.55
N GLY A 117 5.51 -6.79 4.77
CA GLY A 117 5.87 -5.55 5.48
C GLY A 117 6.95 -4.74 4.76
N ILE A 118 7.18 -3.50 5.21
CA ILE A 118 8.17 -2.59 4.61
C ILE A 118 9.56 -3.23 4.45
N PRO A 119 10.14 -3.93 5.45
CA PRO A 119 11.49 -4.49 5.28
C PRO A 119 11.62 -5.48 4.12
N GLU A 120 10.61 -6.32 3.90
CA GLU A 120 10.61 -7.27 2.80
C GLU A 120 10.30 -6.59 1.46
N SER A 121 9.27 -5.73 1.45
CA SER A 121 8.82 -5.02 0.26
C SER A 121 9.88 -4.06 -0.28
N TRP A 122 10.61 -3.39 0.62
CA TRP A 122 11.70 -2.47 0.27
C TRP A 122 12.80 -3.19 -0.50
N ARG A 123 13.31 -4.30 0.04
CA ARG A 123 14.36 -5.09 -0.60
C ARG A 123 13.93 -5.56 -2.00
N LYS A 124 12.73 -6.15 -2.12
CA LYS A 124 12.23 -6.63 -3.42
C LYS A 124 11.98 -5.50 -4.41
N LEU A 125 11.58 -4.31 -3.93
CA LEU A 125 11.40 -3.14 -4.80
C LEU A 125 12.73 -2.64 -5.34
N LEU A 126 13.76 -2.53 -4.49
CA LEU A 126 15.10 -2.15 -4.94
C LEU A 126 15.66 -3.14 -5.96
N GLU A 127 15.47 -4.45 -5.74
CA GLU A 127 15.81 -5.50 -6.70
C GLU A 127 15.08 -5.30 -8.04
N ALA A 128 13.77 -5.04 -8.00
CA ALA A 128 12.98 -4.79 -9.21
C ALA A 128 13.42 -3.51 -9.97
N LEU A 129 13.99 -2.54 -9.26
CA LEU A 129 14.49 -1.29 -9.82
C LEU A 129 15.98 -1.33 -10.19
N ASN A 130 16.69 -2.43 -9.94
CA ASN A 130 18.14 -2.56 -10.09
C ASN A 130 18.91 -1.46 -9.32
N ILE A 131 18.45 -1.14 -8.11
CA ILE A 131 19.10 -0.16 -7.22
C ILE A 131 19.81 -0.91 -6.09
N GLU A 132 21.09 -0.62 -5.88
CA GLU A 132 21.85 -1.14 -4.74
C GLU A 132 21.42 -0.45 -3.45
N ASP A 133 21.13 -1.24 -2.41
CA ASP A 133 20.81 -0.70 -1.09
C ASP A 133 22.08 -0.12 -0.43
N SER A 134 22.32 1.18 -0.67
CA SER A 134 23.49 1.89 -0.15
C SER A 134 23.41 2.13 1.36
N ASN A 135 22.21 1.99 1.96
CA ASN A 135 21.99 2.22 3.37
C ASN A 135 21.51 0.91 4.01
N ASN A 136 22.46 0.11 4.52
CA ASN A 136 22.17 -0.82 5.62
C ASN A 136 21.35 -0.04 6.66
N MET A 137 20.04 -0.28 6.68
CA MET A 137 19.07 0.51 7.43
C MET A 137 19.44 0.43 8.91
N ARG A 138 20.17 1.46 9.37
CA ARG A 138 20.52 1.67 10.77
C ARG A 138 19.21 1.73 11.53
N SER A 139 18.91 0.64 12.25
CA SER A 139 18.23 0.65 13.55
C SER A 139 17.21 1.77 13.74
N ALA A 140 15.96 1.53 13.37
CA ALA A 140 14.81 2.30 13.84
C ALA A 140 13.60 1.37 14.06
N VAL A 141 13.83 0.29 14.80
CA VAL A 141 12.83 -0.19 15.76
C VAL A 141 13.36 0.29 17.11
N ALA A 142 12.84 1.42 17.56
CA ALA A 142 12.92 1.88 18.94
C ALA A 142 11.48 2.12 19.40
#